data_AF-A0A6P7G6T4-F1
#
_entry.id   AF-A0A6P7G6T4-F1
#
_cell.length_a   1.000
_cell.length_b   1.000
_cell.length_c   1.000
_cell.angle_alpha   90.00
_cell.angle_beta   90.00
_cell.angle_gamma   90.00
#
_symmetry.space_group_name_H-M   'P 1'
#
loop_
_entity.id
_entity.type
_entity.pdbx_description
1 polymer ?
#
loop_
_entity_poly.entity_id
_entity_poly.type
_entity_poly.pdbx_seq_one_letter_code
_entity_poly.pdbx_strand_id
1 'polypeptide(L)' 'IISDAENRSTKTVPTTTKSTEPRWDQWTQWSPCSVSCGRGRNIRWRNCRENCREAETEMEEKRCQMPACPQKLFGLIKL' A
#
# COMPACT_ATOMS: atom_id res chain seq x y z
N ILE A 1 -48.12 24.67 22.68
CA ILE A 1 -47.03 23.71 22.40
C ILE A 1 -46.14 24.38 21.36
N ILE A 2 -45.28 25.30 21.78
CA ILE A 2 -44.34 25.98 20.87
C ILE A 2 -43.01 25.28 21.04
N SER A 3 -42.54 24.79 19.91
CA SER A 3 -41.26 24.20 19.61
C SER A 3 -40.14 25.19 19.85
N ASP A 4 -39.21 24.85 20.74
CA ASP A 4 -37.84 25.34 20.70
C ASP A 4 -36.94 24.20 21.19
N ALA A 5 -36.54 23.35 20.24
CA ALA A 5 -35.37 22.53 20.41
C ALA A 5 -34.17 23.50 20.44
N GLU A 6 -33.62 23.72 21.64
CA GLU A 6 -32.41 24.52 21.80
C GLU A 6 -31.31 23.91 20.94
N ASN A 7 -31.07 24.59 19.83
CA ASN A 7 -29.94 24.40 18.93
C ASN A 7 -28.67 24.58 19.77
N ARG A 8 -28.18 23.48 20.35
CA ARG A 8 -26.85 23.41 20.94
C ARG A 8 -25.87 23.52 19.77
N SER A 9 -25.67 24.77 19.35
CA SER A 9 -24.53 25.21 18.57
C SER A 9 -23.31 24.76 19.35
N THR A 10 -22.84 23.57 18.99
CA THR A 10 -21.49 23.14 19.28
C THR A 10 -20.62 24.22 18.68
N LYS A 11 -20.16 25.14 19.54
CA LYS A 11 -19.06 26.03 19.22
C LYS A 11 -17.92 25.10 18.83
N THR A 12 -17.76 24.85 17.53
CA THR A 12 -16.57 24.24 16.94
C THR A 12 -15.47 25.27 17.14
N VAL A 13 -14.88 25.21 18.33
CA VAL A 13 -13.51 25.67 18.55
C VAL A 13 -12.70 25.07 17.39
N PRO A 14 -11.94 25.87 16.62
CA PRO A 14 -11.01 25.32 15.66
C PRO A 14 -9.87 24.71 16.48
N THR A 15 -10.16 23.55 17.05
CA THR A 15 -9.17 22.73 17.73
C THR A 15 -8.27 22.25 16.61
N THR A 16 -7.05 22.78 16.56
CA THR A 16 -5.92 22.16 15.88
C THR A 16 -5.73 20.76 16.49
N THR A 17 -6.55 19.81 16.08
CA THR A 17 -6.42 18.39 16.38
C THR A 17 -5.14 17.95 15.72
N LYS A 18 -4.07 17.77 16.52
CA LYS A 18 -2.87 17.07 16.07
C LYS A 18 -3.34 15.67 15.64
N SER A 19 -3.41 15.44 14.34
CA SER A 19 -3.91 14.18 13.78
C SER A 19 -2.99 13.05 14.27
N THR A 20 -3.52 12.09 15.03
CA THR A 20 -2.77 10.92 15.51
C THR A 20 -2.55 9.88 14.41
N GLU A 21 -3.21 10.03 13.26
CA GLU A 21 -3.08 9.10 12.13
C GLU A 21 -1.70 9.24 11.45
N PRO A 22 -1.07 8.10 11.08
CA PRO A 22 0.20 8.08 10.39
C PRO A 22 0.05 8.72 9.00
N ARG A 23 0.90 9.70 8.71
CA ARG A 23 0.96 10.33 7.38
C ARG A 23 2.06 9.66 6.59
N TRP A 24 1.65 8.85 5.61
CA TRP A 24 2.55 8.14 4.72
C TRP A 24 2.97 9.00 3.52
N ASP A 25 4.20 8.80 3.06
CA ASP A 25 4.62 9.27 1.74
C ASP A 25 3.88 8.53 0.62
N GLN A 26 4.04 9.04 -0.60
CA GLN A 26 3.61 8.32 -1.78
C GLN A 26 4.35 6.99 -1.88
N TRP A 27 3.64 5.97 -2.36
CA TRP A 27 4.26 4.72 -2.76
C TRP A 27 5.35 4.95 -3.80
N THR A 28 6.46 4.23 -3.67
CA THR A 28 7.43 4.12 -4.76
C THR A 28 6.77 3.52 -6.00
N GLN A 29 7.43 3.67 -7.14
CA GLN A 29 7.10 2.84 -8.29
C GLN A 29 7.24 1.35 -7.93
N TRP A 30 6.43 0.52 -8.57
CA TRP A 30 6.60 -0.92 -8.49
C TRP A 30 7.98 -1.31 -9.01
N SER A 31 8.64 -2.24 -8.33
CA SER A 31 9.85 -2.88 -8.83
C SER A 31 9.57 -3.57 -10.17
N PRO A 32 10.60 -3.91 -10.95
CA PRO A 32 10.47 -4.91 -12.00
C PRO A 32 9.93 -6.24 -11.45
N CYS A 33 9.40 -7.08 -12.35
CA CYS A 33 8.95 -8.42 -11.99
C CYS A 33 10.15 -9.24 -11.50
N SER A 34 9.97 -10.02 -10.44
CA SER A 34 11.02 -10.86 -9.84
C SER A 34 11.59 -11.92 -10.80
N VAL A 35 10.93 -12.14 -11.94
CA VAL A 35 11.31 -13.09 -12.97
C VAL A 35 11.26 -12.40 -14.33
N SER A 36 12.00 -12.95 -15.29
CA SER A 36 11.89 -12.57 -16.70
C SER A 36 10.94 -13.48 -17.50
N CYS A 37 10.47 -14.59 -16.91
CA CYS A 37 9.52 -15.52 -17.51
C CYS A 37 8.64 -16.19 -16.44
N GLY A 38 7.44 -16.62 -16.81
CA GLY A 38 6.49 -17.28 -15.92
C GLY A 38 5.84 -16.35 -14.90
N ARG A 39 5.48 -16.91 -13.74
CA ARG A 39 4.83 -16.18 -12.64
C ARG A 39 5.88 -15.59 -11.70
N GLY A 40 5.77 -14.30 -11.43
CA GLY A 40 6.62 -13.61 -10.47
C GLY A 40 5.87 -12.61 -9.62
N ARG A 41 6.62 -11.71 -8.98
CA ARG A 41 6.10 -10.67 -8.11
C ARG A 41 6.81 -9.34 -8.32
N ASN A 42 6.08 -8.24 -8.17
CA ASN A 42 6.64 -6.90 -8.05
C ASN A 42 6.36 -6.40 -6.64
N ILE A 43 7.24 -5.56 -6.13
CA ILE A 43 7.14 -5.00 -4.79
C ILE A 43 7.25 -3.48 -4.84
N ARG A 44 6.60 -2.79 -3.91
CA ARG A 44 6.76 -1.35 -3.71
C ARG A 44 6.79 -1.05 -2.23
N TRP A 45 7.31 0.12 -1.87
CA TRP A 45 7.41 0.56 -0.49
C TRP A 45 6.91 1.98 -0.32
N ARG A 46 6.59 2.35 0.91
CA ARG A 46 6.40 3.74 1.31
C ARG A 46 6.98 3.94 2.69
N ASN A 47 7.45 5.15 2.94
CA ASN A 47 7.95 5.55 4.24
C ASN A 47 6.88 6.37 4.95
N CYS A 48 6.84 6.27 6.26
CA CYS A 48 6.03 7.20 7.01
C CYS A 48 6.74 8.52 7.21
N ARG A 49 6.01 9.61 6.98
CA ARG A 49 6.50 10.98 7.05
C ARG A 49 6.22 11.63 8.41
N GLU A 50 5.03 11.44 8.97
CA GLU A 50 4.62 12.06 10.23
C GLU A 50 3.74 11.13 11.07
N ASN A 51 3.79 11.28 12.40
CA ASN A 51 2.99 10.52 13.37
C ASN A 51 3.22 8.99 13.34
N CYS A 52 4.42 8.56 12.99
CA CYS A 52 4.85 7.17 13.01
C CYS A 52 6.00 6.93 13.98
N ARG A 53 6.32 5.65 14.21
CA ARG A 53 7.55 5.28 14.89
C ARG A 53 8.76 5.63 14.01
N GLU A 54 9.91 5.78 14.65
CA GLU A 54 11.14 6.14 13.94
C GLU A 54 11.43 5.14 12.81
N ALA A 55 11.59 5.67 11.59
CA ALA A 55 11.86 4.92 10.36
C ALA A 55 10.82 3.84 10.01
N GLU A 56 9.54 4.06 10.28
CA GLU A 56 8.48 3.14 9.90
C GLU A 56 8.29 3.07 8.36
N THR A 57 8.24 1.85 7.82
CA THR A 57 8.06 1.57 6.39
C THR A 57 6.97 0.54 6.16
N GLU A 58 6.27 0.64 5.04
CA GLU A 58 5.28 -0.35 4.61
C GLU A 58 5.66 -0.92 3.24
N MET A 59 5.37 -2.21 3.03
CA MET A 59 5.64 -2.92 1.78
C MET A 59 4.35 -3.51 1.22
N GLU A 60 4.20 -3.42 -0.09
CA GLU A 60 3.13 -4.10 -0.83
C GLU A 60 3.72 -4.98 -1.93
N GLU A 61 3.04 -6.09 -2.21
CA GLU A 61 3.41 -7.07 -3.22
C GLU A 61 2.24 -7.31 -4.19
N LYS A 62 2.55 -7.42 -5.49
CA LYS A 62 1.59 -7.80 -6.53
C LYS A 62 2.18 -8.88 -7.43
N ARG A 63 1.34 -9.81 -7.90
CA ARG A 63 1.72 -10.81 -8.91
C ARG A 63 1.93 -10.18 -10.28
N CYS A 64 2.99 -10.59 -10.97
CA CYS A 64 3.21 -10.35 -12.40
C CYS A 64 3.18 -11.65 -13.18
N GLN A 65 2.78 -11.53 -14.44
CA GLN A 65 2.81 -12.59 -15.42
C GLN A 65 3.74 -12.18 -16.56
N MET A 66 4.86 -12.88 -16.69
CA MET A 66 5.81 -12.75 -17.79
C MET A 66 5.54 -13.82 -18.86
N PRO A 67 6.17 -13.73 -20.04
CA PRO A 67 6.09 -14.78 -21.05
C PRO A 67 6.45 -16.14 -20.48
N ALA A 68 5.90 -17.22 -21.03
CA ALA A 68 6.23 -18.57 -20.56
C ALA A 68 7.75 -18.80 -20.57
N CYS A 69 8.25 -19.49 -19.55
CA CYS A 69 9.66 -19.82 -19.51
C CYS A 69 10.03 -20.78 -20.65
N PRO A 70 11.23 -20.63 -21.24
CA PRO A 70 11.73 -21.63 -22.16
C PRO A 70 11.73 -22.98 -21.44
N GLN A 71 11.12 -23.97 -22.06
CA GLN A 71 11.08 -25.32 -21.51
C GLN A 71 12.52 -25.78 -21.33
N LYS A 72 12.90 -26.06 -20.09
CA LYS A 72 14.16 -26.74 -19.81
C LYS A 72 14.04 -28.11 -20.47
N LEU A 73 14.82 -28.36 -21.52
CA LEU A 73 14.83 -29.58 -22.33
C LEU A 73 15.36 -30.82 -21.55
N PHE A 74 15.21 -30.87 -20.22
CA PHE A 74 15.68 -31.94 -19.35
C PHE A 74 14.57 -32.95 -19.03
N GLY A 75 13.94 -33.53 -20.06
CA GLY A 75 12.86 -34.49 -19.83
C GLY A 75 12.36 -35.30 -21.03
N LEU A 76 12.98 -35.17 -22.21
CA LEU A 76 12.60 -35.92 -23.41
C LEU A 76 13.54 -37.10 -23.71
N ILE A 77 14.07 -37.75 -22.68
CA ILE A 77 14.51 -39.15 -22.84
C ILE A 77 13.25 -39.99 -22.60
N LYS A 78 12.46 -40.22 -23.66
CA LYS A 78 11.56 -41.37 -23.70
C LYS A 78 12.46 -42.61 -23.68
N LEU A 79 12.57 -43.26 -22.52
CA LEU A 79 12.97 -44.68 -22.45
C LEU A 79 11.84 -45.54 -23.03
#